data_AF-A0A660RGK4-F1
#
_entry.id   AF-A0A660RGK4-F1
#
_cell.length_a   1.000
_cell.length_b   1.000
_cell.length_c   1.000
_cell.angle_alpha   90.00
_cell.angle_beta   90.00
_cell.angle_gamma   90.00
#
_symmetry.space_group_name_H-M   'P 1'
#
loop_
_entity.id
_entity.type
_entity.pdbx_description
1 polymer ?
#
loop_
_entity_poly.entity_id
_entity_poly.type
_entity_poly.pdbx_seq_one_letter_code
_entity_poly.pdbx_strand_id
1 'polypeptide(L)' 'SSLKVLELLKPFKDSILLNVMNQYRPMYRAPEYPEIDRRLSVKEYTYILESALDLGFNVIN' A
#
# COMPACT_ATOMS: atom_id res chain seq x y z
N SER A 1 -7.50 -5.05 -2.81
CA SER A 1 -6.72 -4.10 -3.65
C SER A 1 -6.43 -2.86 -2.81
N SER A 2 -5.20 -2.35 -2.86
CA SER A 2 -4.75 -1.20 -2.06
C SER A 2 -5.60 0.05 -2.28
N LEU A 3 -6.09 0.30 -3.50
CA LEU A 3 -7.01 1.41 -3.78
C LEU A 3 -8.30 1.36 -2.96
N LYS A 4 -8.85 0.15 -2.74
CA LYS A 4 -10.06 -0.01 -1.92
C LYS A 4 -9.80 0.36 -0.46
N VAL A 5 -8.57 0.13 0.03
CA VAL A 5 -8.16 0.52 1.38
C VAL A 5 -8.02 2.05 1.45
N LEU A 6 -7.43 2.68 0.43
CA LEU A 6 -7.37 4.15 0.36
C LEU A 6 -8.77 4.78 0.36
N GLU A 7 -9.71 4.27 -0.44
CA GLU A 7 -11.10 4.75 -0.44
C GLU A 7 -11.79 4.52 0.91
N LEU A 8 -11.54 3.38 1.57
CA LEU A 8 -12.07 3.09 2.90
C LEU A 8 -11.55 4.07 3.95
N LEU A 9 -10.27 4.45 3.87
CA LEU A 9 -9.61 5.35 4.83
C LEU A 9 -9.83 6.83 4.54
N LYS A 10 -10.30 7.17 3.34
CA LYS A 10 -10.49 8.56 2.87
C LYS A 10 -11.29 9.46 3.83
N PRO A 11 -12.35 8.98 4.52
CA PRO A 11 -13.07 9.81 5.50
C PRO A 11 -12.22 10.25 6.69
N PHE A 12 -11.13 9.56 6.99
CA PHE A 12 -10.25 9.82 8.13
C PHE A 12 -8.94 10.53 7.74
N LYS A 13 -8.77 10.90 6.47
CA LYS A 13 -7.48 11.37 5.91
C LYS A 13 -6.85 12.55 6.66
N ASP A 14 -7.66 13.42 7.26
CA ASP A 14 -7.19 14.60 8.01
C ASP A 14 -6.84 14.27 9.48
N SER A 15 -7.23 13.08 9.96
CA SER A 15 -7.02 12.62 11.33
C SER A 15 -5.94 11.55 11.46
N ILE A 16 -5.41 11.05 10.34
CA ILE A 16 -4.41 9.97 10.32
C ILE A 16 -3.20 10.36 9.47
N LEU A 17 -2.05 9.79 9.81
CA LEU A 17 -0.89 9.76 8.93
C LEU A 17 -0.90 8.43 8.17
N LEU A 18 -0.61 8.48 6.87
CA LEU A 18 -0.58 7.29 6.04
C LEU A 18 0.87 6.93 5.71
N ASN A 19 1.31 5.72 6.04
CA ASN A 19 2.59 5.18 5.57
C ASN A 19 2.32 4.10 4.52
N VAL A 20 2.82 4.30 3.29
CA VAL A 20 2.77 3.30 2.22
C VAL A 20 4.12 2.58 2.19
N MET A 21 4.13 1.29 2.54
CA MET A 21 5.38 0.53 2.64
C MET A 21 5.68 -0.29 1.38
N ASN A 22 6.95 -0.34 0.99
CA ASN A 22 7.46 -1.23 -0.06
C ASN A 22 8.11 -2.52 0.47
N GLN A 23 7.99 -2.77 1.78
CA GLN A 23 8.87 -3.69 2.51
C GLN A 23 8.31 -5.12 2.63
N TYR A 24 7.88 -5.72 1.52
CA TYR A 24 7.39 -7.10 1.54
C TYR A 24 8.36 -8.09 0.90
N ARG A 25 8.87 -9.03 1.71
CA ARG A 25 9.72 -10.16 1.29
C ARG A 25 9.02 -11.47 1.68
N PRO A 26 8.57 -12.29 0.70
CA PRO A 26 8.02 -13.62 0.98
C PRO A 26 9.01 -14.46 1.80
N MET A 27 8.56 -14.98 2.93
CA MET A 27 9.38 -15.75 3.89
C MET A 27 8.56 -16.92 4.46
N TYR A 28 9.25 -17.90 5.03
CA TYR A 28 8.62 -19.09 5.64
C TYR A 28 7.73 -19.84 4.63
N ARG A 29 6.44 -20.00 4.93
CA ARG A 29 5.44 -20.68 4.08
C ARG A 29 4.81 -19.77 3.03
N ALA A 30 5.23 -18.51 2.90
CA ALA A 30 4.71 -17.65 1.84
C ALA A 30 4.76 -18.30 0.44
N PRO A 31 5.78 -19.10 0.06
CA PRO A 31 5.81 -19.85 -1.20
C PRO A 31 4.69 -20.86 -1.42
N GLU A 32 3.97 -21.27 -0.38
CA GLU A 32 2.81 -22.14 -0.49
C GLU A 32 1.55 -21.37 -0.93
N TYR A 33 1.61 -20.02 -0.94
CA TYR A 33 0.48 -19.12 -1.18
C TYR A 33 0.81 -18.12 -2.31
N PRO A 34 0.50 -18.44 -3.59
CA PRO A 34 0.87 -17.63 -4.75
C PRO A 34 0.42 -16.16 -4.69
N GLU A 35 -0.67 -15.86 -3.96
CA GLU A 35 -1.20 -14.51 -3.78
C GLU A 35 -0.26 -13.59 -2.98
N ILE A 36 0.56 -14.17 -2.11
CA ILE A 36 1.56 -13.49 -1.28
C ILE A 36 2.98 -13.96 -1.58
N ASP A 37 3.21 -14.98 -2.42
CA ASP A 37 4.55 -15.37 -2.86
C ASP A 37 5.07 -14.49 -4.00
N ARG A 38 5.11 -13.17 -3.78
CA ARG A 38 5.66 -12.26 -4.78
C ARG A 38 6.34 -11.07 -4.15
N ARG A 39 7.35 -10.56 -4.86
CA ARG A 39 7.92 -9.25 -4.56
C ARG A 39 6.98 -8.16 -5.08
N LEU A 40 6.89 -7.08 -4.32
CA LEU A 40 6.22 -5.87 -4.77
C LEU A 40 7.06 -5.19 -5.86
N SER A 41 6.46 -4.82 -6.97
CA SER A 41 7.15 -4.03 -7.99
C SER A 41 7.22 -2.55 -7.61
N VAL A 42 8.27 -1.87 -8.07
CA VAL A 42 8.40 -0.41 -7.90
C VAL A 42 7.21 0.33 -8.53
N LYS A 43 6.72 -0.14 -9.69
CA LYS A 43 5.58 0.46 -10.38
C LYS A 43 4.29 0.41 -9.54
N GLU A 44 3.99 -0.74 -8.93
CA GLU A 44 2.83 -0.88 -8.05
C GLU A 44 2.95 0.04 -6.84
N TYR A 45 4.13 0.09 -6.23
CA TYR A 45 4.39 0.98 -5.10
C TYR A 45 4.17 2.45 -5.48
N THR A 46 4.81 2.92 -6.55
CA THR A 46 4.69 4.31 -7.03
C THR A 46 3.23 4.64 -7.36
N TYR A 47 2.53 3.75 -8.07
CA TYR A 47 1.13 3.96 -8.41
C TYR A 47 0.23 4.16 -7.18
N ILE A 48 0.43 3.37 -6.12
CA ILE A 48 -0.34 3.50 -4.89
C ILE A 48 0.03 4.77 -4.11
N LEU A 49 1.31 5.13 -4.10
CA LEU A 49 1.78 6.36 -3.45
C LEU A 49 1.17 7.60 -4.12
N GLU A 50 1.23 7.68 -5.46
CA GLU A 50 0.61 8.75 -6.24
C GLU A 50 -0.91 8.80 -6.01
N SER A 51 -1.59 7.64 -6.04
CA SER A 51 -3.03 7.56 -5.77
C SER A 51 -3.39 8.08 -4.37
N ALA A 52 -2.56 7.82 -3.35
CA ALA A 52 -2.80 8.33 -2.01
C ALA A 52 -2.62 9.86 -1.92
N LEU A 53 -1.61 10.40 -2.60
CA LEU A 53 -1.39 11.84 -2.70
C LEU A 53 -2.53 12.54 -3.44
N ASP A 54 -3.01 11.96 -4.55
CA ASP A 54 -4.15 12.49 -5.33
C ASP A 54 -5.45 12.50 -4.52
N LEU A 55 -5.62 11.55 -3.59
CA LEU A 55 -6.75 11.51 -2.65
C LEU A 55 -6.61 12.50 -1.48
N GLY A 56 -5.45 13.14 -1.35
CA GLY A 56 -5.14 14.14 -0.33
C GLY A 56 -4.78 13.55 1.02
N PHE A 57 -4.21 12.35 1.07
CA PHE A 57 -3.66 11.80 2.31
C PHE A 57 -2.35 12.48 2.68
N ASN A 58 -2.10 12.61 3.99
CA ASN A 58 -0.82 13.06 4.50
C ASN A 58 0.14 11.87 4.63
N VAL A 59 0.98 11.66 3.61
CA VAL A 59 1.84 10.48 3.51
C VAL A 59 3.17 10.71 4.20
N ILE A 60 3.57 9.76 5.04
CA ILE A 60 4.86 9.74 5.75
C ILE A 60 5.73 8.57 5.29
N ASN A 61 7.04 8.73 5.39
CA ASN A 61 8.04 7.74 5.01
C ASN A 61 9.03 7.50 6.16
#